data_AF-A0A935N6Z5-F1
#
_entry.id   AF-A0A935N6Z5-F1
#
_cell.length_a   1.000
_cell.length_b   1.000
_cell.length_c   1.000
_cell.angle_alpha   90.00
_cell.angle_beta   90.00
_cell.angle_gamma   90.00
#
_symmetry.space_group_name_H-M   'P 1'
#
loop_
_entity.id
_entity.type
_entity.pdbx_description
1 polymer ?
#
loop_
_entity_poly.entity_id
_entity_poly.type
_entity_poly.pdbx_seq_one_letter_code
_entity_poly.pdbx_strand_id
1 'polypeptide(L)'
;MSLKLIMMMPKPPKPPKPPTPPNPPDDNSSEDNVGENKYRVHGKILHANGKPAAGLSVVAYDRDICDESELGQVVSSADDGSYKTTYSNTSFTDKSKPNADLLVRVFKTKNQKQMLAASPLFINAATDQEVNLSVDKEQFRGRSFYELVDLKISPLMGHKSWDCIQSQDVALIANRTGLQHATVSQFSTAKLFAEQLANKYGANADEFSILLFSLLRAGHVPNLTALLSKPNHLIAQVLETALRSNDIPPLDVKTFIDSSHAIRAKVTADSSNATPFSIYKLAKLTPSQVLTASTHFIAHSTKGGAWDSLSGQQGFNSKTVDALKSISLGAKLVGDLALLEAAQKAVKSVNPRSLANRLFSNGFNS
;
A
#
# COMPACT_ATOMS: atom_id res chain seq x y z
N MET A 1 -93.95 62.26 35.80
CA MET A 1 -93.91 61.29 36.92
C MET A 1 -92.70 60.38 36.73
N SER A 2 -91.74 60.55 37.63
CA SER A 2 -90.52 59.77 37.93
C SER A 2 -89.67 59.15 36.82
N LEU A 3 -88.70 59.94 36.33
CA LEU A 3 -87.36 59.46 35.96
C LEU A 3 -86.61 59.06 37.25
N LYS A 4 -86.08 57.84 37.32
CA LYS A 4 -85.03 57.50 38.28
C LYS A 4 -83.86 56.83 37.55
N LEU A 5 -82.87 57.67 37.28
CA LEU A 5 -81.52 57.36 36.82
C LEU A 5 -80.77 56.64 37.95
N ILE A 6 -80.31 55.40 37.74
CA ILE A 6 -79.28 54.79 38.59
C ILE A 6 -78.12 54.40 37.68
N MET A 7 -77.04 55.16 37.87
CA MET A 7 -75.74 55.02 37.24
C MET A 7 -75.10 53.68 37.60
N MET A 8 -74.58 52.97 36.60
CA MET A 8 -73.59 51.92 36.77
C MET A 8 -72.28 52.55 37.24
N MET A 9 -71.86 52.26 38.48
CA MET A 9 -70.51 52.58 38.93
C MET A 9 -69.49 51.54 38.41
N PRO A 10 -68.30 51.98 37.95
CA PRO A 10 -67.23 51.08 37.51
C PRO A 10 -66.64 50.31 38.70
N LYS A 11 -66.25 49.05 38.44
CA LYS A 11 -65.58 48.18 39.42
C LYS A 11 -64.28 48.82 39.94
N PRO A 12 -63.98 48.71 41.24
CA PRO A 12 -62.76 49.27 41.82
C PRO A 12 -61.49 48.58 41.26
N PRO A 13 -60.37 49.30 41.14
CA PRO A 13 -59.10 48.75 40.68
C PRO A 13 -58.54 47.73 41.69
N LYS A 14 -57.89 46.67 41.17
CA LYS A 14 -57.23 45.65 41.98
C LYS A 14 -56.08 46.27 42.80
N PRO A 15 -55.89 45.85 44.06
CA PRO A 15 -54.79 46.34 44.90
C PRO A 15 -53.42 45.90 44.36
N PRO A 16 -52.36 46.71 44.56
CA PRO A 16 -51.00 46.40 44.12
C PRO A 16 -50.42 45.19 44.87
N LYS A 17 -49.62 44.38 44.16
CA LYS A 17 -48.90 43.23 44.73
C LYS A 17 -47.88 43.69 45.79
N PRO A 18 -47.70 42.93 46.90
CA PRO A 18 -46.67 43.21 47.90
C PRO A 18 -45.25 43.12 47.30
N PRO A 19 -44.28 43.90 47.80
CA PRO A 19 -42.88 43.80 47.40
C PRO A 19 -42.27 42.46 47.83
N THR A 20 -41.48 41.87 46.93
CA THR A 20 -40.75 40.63 47.12
C THR A 20 -39.67 40.80 48.21
N PRO A 21 -39.48 39.85 49.14
CA PRO A 21 -38.40 39.89 50.11
C PRO A 21 -37.02 39.76 49.45
N PRO A 22 -35.96 40.35 50.05
CA PRO A 22 -34.59 40.28 49.51
C PRO A 22 -34.04 38.86 49.59
N ASN A 23 -33.31 38.45 48.54
CA ASN A 23 -32.65 37.14 48.44
C ASN A 23 -31.65 36.94 49.60
N PRO A 24 -31.63 35.75 50.23
CA PRO A 24 -30.52 35.33 51.10
C PRO A 24 -29.23 35.11 50.28
N PRO A 25 -28.05 35.27 50.91
CA PRO A 25 -26.76 35.19 50.23
C PRO A 25 -26.46 33.78 49.69
N ASP A 26 -25.79 33.77 48.54
CA ASP A 26 -25.31 32.60 47.79
C ASP A 26 -24.61 31.57 48.69
N ASP A 27 -25.29 30.44 48.94
CA ASP A 27 -24.66 29.18 49.31
C ASP A 27 -24.81 28.24 48.11
N ASN A 28 -23.82 28.33 47.22
CA ASN A 28 -23.70 27.51 46.02
C ASN A 28 -23.23 26.11 46.45
N SER A 29 -24.12 25.37 47.12
CA SER A 29 -23.99 23.93 47.30
C SER A 29 -24.20 23.27 45.94
N SER A 30 -23.06 22.92 45.33
CA SER A 30 -22.89 21.93 44.27
C SER A 30 -24.06 20.97 44.11
N GLU A 31 -25.00 21.32 43.23
CA GLU A 31 -25.75 20.31 42.49
C GLU A 31 -24.73 19.64 41.57
N ASP A 32 -24.39 18.40 41.92
CA ASP A 32 -23.60 17.49 41.10
C ASP A 32 -24.21 17.42 39.69
N ASN A 33 -23.65 18.20 38.76
CA ASN A 33 -23.60 17.81 37.36
C ASN A 33 -22.80 16.51 37.33
N VAL A 34 -23.48 15.37 37.50
CA VAL A 34 -22.94 14.05 37.18
C VAL A 34 -22.58 14.13 35.70
N GLY A 35 -21.32 14.48 35.43
CA GLY A 35 -20.82 14.69 34.09
C GLY A 35 -21.08 13.43 33.28
N GLU A 36 -21.86 13.55 32.22
CA GLU A 36 -21.90 12.53 31.18
C GLU A 36 -20.47 12.37 30.65
N ASN A 37 -19.75 11.37 31.16
CA ASN A 37 -18.46 11.00 30.61
C ASN A 37 -18.73 10.53 29.18
N LYS A 38 -18.22 11.31 28.21
CA LYS A 38 -18.32 10.98 26.79
C LYS A 38 -17.13 10.11 26.40
N TYR A 39 -17.42 8.88 26.03
CA TYR A 39 -16.47 7.91 25.51
C TYR A 39 -16.50 7.94 23.99
N ARG A 40 -15.38 7.55 23.38
CA ARG A 40 -15.20 7.49 21.94
C ARG A 40 -14.55 6.18 21.55
N VAL A 41 -15.10 5.54 20.53
CA VAL A 41 -14.43 4.46 19.80
C VAL A 41 -14.31 4.85 18.33
N HIS A 42 -13.12 4.66 17.77
CA HIS A 42 -12.84 4.97 16.38
C HIS A 42 -11.85 3.97 15.78
N GLY A 43 -11.68 4.02 14.47
CA GLY A 43 -10.68 3.20 13.78
C GLY A 43 -10.99 3.10 12.30
N LYS A 44 -10.42 2.10 11.65
CA LYS A 44 -10.63 1.80 10.23
C LYS A 44 -11.07 0.37 10.03
N ILE A 45 -12.00 0.18 9.11
CA ILE A 45 -12.38 -1.13 8.60
C ILE A 45 -11.67 -1.33 7.28
N LEU A 46 -10.83 -2.36 7.21
CA LEU A 46 -9.98 -2.64 6.07
C LEU A 46 -10.26 -4.05 5.54
N HIS A 47 -10.06 -4.25 4.26
CA HIS A 47 -9.87 -5.60 3.75
C HIS A 47 -8.53 -6.16 4.24
N ALA A 48 -8.33 -7.49 4.17
CA ALA A 48 -7.02 -8.10 4.44
C ALA A 48 -5.96 -7.51 3.50
N ASN A 49 -6.42 -6.98 2.36
CA ASN A 49 -5.60 -6.27 1.42
C ASN A 49 -5.34 -4.77 1.78
N GLY A 50 -5.58 -4.34 3.01
CA GLY A 50 -5.29 -2.98 3.48
C GLY A 50 -6.14 -1.88 2.84
N LYS A 51 -6.94 -2.19 1.81
CA LYS A 51 -7.87 -1.23 1.22
C LYS A 51 -9.02 -0.93 2.18
N PRO A 52 -9.54 0.30 2.18
CA PRO A 52 -10.78 0.66 2.86
C PRO A 52 -11.93 -0.30 2.56
N ALA A 53 -12.57 -0.81 3.61
CA ALA A 53 -13.82 -1.56 3.50
C ALA A 53 -15.00 -0.61 3.82
N ALA A 54 -15.46 0.05 2.75
CA ALA A 54 -16.46 1.11 2.80
C ALA A 54 -17.90 0.60 2.98
N GLY A 55 -18.76 1.45 3.56
CA GLY A 55 -20.21 1.22 3.59
C GLY A 55 -20.66 0.09 4.52
N LEU A 56 -19.77 -0.38 5.39
CA LEU A 56 -20.06 -1.46 6.34
C LEU A 56 -20.63 -0.88 7.63
N SER A 57 -21.54 -1.61 8.26
CA SER A 57 -22.12 -1.21 9.53
C SER A 57 -21.20 -1.62 10.67
N VAL A 58 -20.72 -0.67 11.44
CA VAL A 58 -19.89 -0.89 12.63
C VAL A 58 -20.73 -0.63 13.87
N VAL A 59 -20.75 -1.57 14.79
CA VAL A 59 -21.55 -1.52 16.01
C VAL A 59 -20.64 -1.74 17.22
N ALA A 60 -20.71 -0.84 18.18
CA ALA A 60 -20.03 -0.97 19.47
C ALA A 60 -21.00 -1.51 20.51
N TYR A 61 -20.55 -2.46 21.31
CA TYR A 61 -21.31 -3.08 22.40
C TYR A 61 -20.55 -2.95 23.71
N ASP A 62 -21.29 -2.77 24.81
CA ASP A 62 -20.86 -3.11 26.16
C ASP A 62 -21.24 -4.56 26.42
N ARG A 63 -20.26 -5.41 26.76
CA ARG A 63 -20.46 -6.84 26.97
C ARG A 63 -20.45 -7.13 28.46
N ASP A 64 -21.58 -7.62 28.97
CA ASP A 64 -21.66 -8.18 30.31
C ASP A 64 -21.70 -9.72 30.28
N ILE A 65 -21.73 -10.34 31.46
CA ILE A 65 -21.92 -11.78 31.58
C ILE A 65 -23.30 -12.13 31.00
N CYS A 66 -23.26 -12.82 29.86
CA CYS A 66 -24.43 -13.28 29.11
C CYS A 66 -25.32 -12.18 28.50
N ASP A 67 -24.91 -10.91 28.54
CA ASP A 67 -25.69 -9.80 27.98
C ASP A 67 -24.83 -8.84 27.15
N GLU A 68 -25.47 -8.11 26.25
CA GLU A 68 -24.85 -7.06 25.42
C GLU A 68 -25.78 -5.87 25.28
N SER A 69 -25.25 -4.67 25.49
CA SER A 69 -25.94 -3.42 25.22
C SER A 69 -25.28 -2.67 24.07
N GLU A 70 -26.06 -2.29 23.06
CA GLU A 70 -25.56 -1.49 21.95
C GLU A 70 -25.22 -0.07 22.44
N LEU A 71 -23.95 0.31 22.29
CA LEU A 71 -23.45 1.64 22.63
C LEU A 71 -23.62 2.62 21.47
N GLY A 72 -23.59 2.10 20.23
CA GLY A 72 -23.91 2.87 19.04
C GLY A 72 -23.53 2.17 17.74
N GLN A 73 -24.14 2.64 16.66
CA GLN A 73 -23.97 2.12 15.31
C GLN A 73 -23.59 3.24 14.33
N VAL A 74 -22.60 2.98 13.48
CA VAL A 74 -22.13 3.90 12.43
C VAL A 74 -21.83 3.12 11.14
N VAL A 75 -21.64 3.84 10.04
CA VAL A 75 -21.21 3.26 8.75
C VAL A 75 -19.77 3.67 8.48
N SER A 76 -18.93 2.75 8.02
CA SER A 76 -17.55 3.04 7.63
C SER A 76 -17.49 3.97 6.42
N SER A 77 -16.56 4.93 6.46
CA SER A 77 -16.30 5.94 5.44
C SER A 77 -15.98 5.29 4.09
N ALA A 78 -16.49 5.91 3.02
CA ALA A 78 -16.22 5.49 1.65
C ALA A 78 -14.75 5.72 1.24
N ASP A 79 -14.13 6.77 1.77
CA ASP A 79 -12.83 7.23 1.29
C ASP A 79 -11.68 6.42 1.90
N ASP A 80 -11.74 6.16 3.20
CA ASP A 80 -10.62 5.60 3.94
C ASP A 80 -11.02 4.50 4.94
N GLY A 81 -12.29 4.09 4.94
CA GLY A 81 -12.81 3.04 5.81
C GLY A 81 -12.90 3.45 7.27
N SER A 82 -12.67 4.72 7.58
CA SER A 82 -12.72 5.22 8.96
C SER A 82 -14.14 5.15 9.52
N TYR A 83 -14.23 4.95 10.84
CA TYR A 83 -15.48 5.06 11.58
C TYR A 83 -15.20 5.69 12.93
N LYS A 84 -16.24 6.32 13.49
CA LYS A 84 -16.21 6.89 14.83
C LYS A 84 -17.62 6.86 15.40
N THR A 85 -17.75 6.36 16.62
CA THR A 85 -18.97 6.49 17.40
C THR A 85 -18.63 6.95 18.82
N THR A 86 -19.56 7.66 19.43
CA THR A 86 -19.45 8.19 20.79
C THR A 86 -20.60 7.67 21.62
N TYR A 87 -20.32 7.33 22.86
CA TYR A 87 -21.30 6.78 23.80
C TYR A 87 -21.07 7.36 25.20
N SER A 88 -22.03 7.15 26.09
CA SER A 88 -22.00 7.60 27.48
C SER A 88 -22.20 6.43 28.42
N ASN A 89 -21.81 6.62 29.69
CA ASN A 89 -22.01 5.63 30.75
C ASN A 89 -23.49 5.29 30.99
N THR A 90 -24.41 6.16 30.59
CA THR A 90 -25.86 5.91 30.61
C THR A 90 -26.30 4.76 29.70
N SER A 91 -25.46 4.37 28.73
CA SER A 91 -25.69 3.25 27.82
C SER A 91 -25.08 1.93 28.30
N PHE A 92 -24.40 1.90 29.45
CA PHE A 92 -23.79 0.68 29.99
C PHE A 92 -24.86 -0.24 30.58
N THR A 93 -24.63 -1.56 30.48
CA THR A 93 -25.50 -2.55 31.12
C THR A 93 -25.44 -2.43 32.63
N ASP A 94 -24.22 -2.25 33.17
CA ASP A 94 -23.95 -1.98 34.58
C ASP A 94 -23.51 -0.52 34.77
N LYS A 95 -24.41 0.29 35.33
CA LYS A 95 -24.17 1.72 35.59
C LYS A 95 -23.12 2.00 36.67
N SER A 96 -22.70 0.97 37.41
CA SER A 96 -21.63 1.11 38.40
C SER A 96 -20.23 1.02 37.77
N LYS A 97 -20.12 0.55 36.52
CA LYS A 97 -18.84 0.46 35.82
C LYS A 97 -18.32 1.84 35.41
N PRO A 98 -17.02 2.12 35.62
CA PRO A 98 -16.43 3.38 35.19
C PRO A 98 -16.19 3.46 33.69
N ASN A 99 -16.06 2.33 32.99
CA ASN A 99 -15.90 2.22 31.54
C ASN A 99 -16.60 0.96 31.01
N ALA A 100 -16.90 0.94 29.71
CA ALA A 100 -17.48 -0.23 29.04
C ALA A 100 -16.49 -1.39 28.88
N ASP A 101 -17.01 -2.61 28.89
CA ASP A 101 -16.31 -3.80 28.41
C ASP A 101 -16.58 -3.93 26.91
N LEU A 102 -15.72 -3.28 26.12
CA LEU A 102 -16.02 -2.95 24.73
C LEU A 102 -15.81 -4.13 23.77
N LEU A 103 -16.82 -4.40 22.96
CA LEU A 103 -16.76 -5.28 21.79
C LEU A 103 -17.22 -4.53 20.54
N VAL A 104 -16.42 -4.55 19.48
CA VAL A 104 -16.80 -3.92 18.19
C VAL A 104 -17.06 -5.01 17.16
N ARG A 105 -18.19 -4.91 16.46
CA ARG A 105 -18.54 -5.82 15.35
C ARG A 105 -18.80 -5.06 14.06
N VAL A 106 -18.44 -5.70 12.95
CA VAL A 106 -18.69 -5.20 11.60
C VAL A 106 -19.68 -6.11 10.92
N PHE A 107 -20.70 -5.51 10.30
CA PHE A 107 -21.73 -6.19 9.55
C PHE A 107 -21.80 -5.68 8.12
N LYS A 108 -22.19 -6.55 7.19
CA LYS A 108 -22.38 -6.19 5.79
C LYS A 108 -23.46 -5.11 5.59
N THR A 109 -24.45 -5.08 6.47
CA THR A 109 -25.63 -4.21 6.37
C THR A 109 -26.05 -3.73 7.76
N LYS A 110 -26.76 -2.59 7.82
CA LYS A 110 -27.22 -1.98 9.08
C LYS A 110 -28.13 -2.87 9.93
N ASN A 111 -28.84 -3.81 9.31
CA ASN A 111 -29.72 -4.76 10.00
C ASN A 111 -28.97 -5.93 10.68
N GLN A 112 -27.64 -5.87 10.73
CA GLN A 112 -26.79 -6.82 11.46
C GLN A 112 -26.95 -8.30 11.02
N LYS A 113 -27.48 -8.57 9.83
CA LYS A 113 -27.78 -9.93 9.35
C LYS A 113 -26.54 -10.79 9.05
N GLN A 114 -25.43 -10.17 8.69
CA GLN A 114 -24.20 -10.87 8.33
C GLN A 114 -23.01 -10.18 8.98
N MET A 115 -22.49 -10.78 10.05
CA MET A 115 -21.25 -10.35 10.68
C MET A 115 -20.07 -10.71 9.80
N LEU A 116 -19.17 -9.75 9.60
CA LEU A 116 -17.95 -9.88 8.80
C LEU A 116 -16.70 -9.94 9.69
N ALA A 117 -16.70 -9.22 10.82
CA ALA A 117 -15.59 -9.16 11.74
C ALA A 117 -16.05 -8.82 13.16
N ALA A 118 -15.23 -9.17 14.15
CA ALA A 118 -15.37 -8.75 15.54
C ALA A 118 -13.99 -8.47 16.14
N SER A 119 -13.90 -7.49 17.04
CA SER A 119 -12.71 -7.27 17.85
C SER A 119 -12.58 -8.32 18.96
N PRO A 120 -11.41 -8.43 19.60
CA PRO A 120 -11.33 -8.95 20.97
C PRO A 120 -12.22 -8.13 21.91
N LEU A 121 -12.54 -8.70 23.08
CA LEU A 121 -13.18 -7.97 24.17
C LEU A 121 -12.13 -7.11 24.89
N PHE A 122 -12.36 -5.80 24.96
CA PHE A 122 -11.54 -4.87 25.73
C PHE A 122 -12.19 -4.63 27.08
N ILE A 123 -11.70 -5.30 28.11
CA ILE A 123 -12.18 -5.12 29.49
C ILE A 123 -11.77 -3.73 29.98
N ASN A 124 -12.72 -2.96 30.50
CA ASN A 124 -12.49 -1.59 30.99
C ASN A 124 -11.80 -0.70 29.92
N ALA A 125 -12.44 -0.58 28.75
CA ALA A 125 -11.88 0.11 27.58
C ALA A 125 -11.51 1.57 27.85
N ALA A 126 -10.54 2.10 27.10
CA ALA A 126 -10.14 3.50 27.23
C ALA A 126 -11.27 4.47 26.84
N THR A 127 -11.24 5.68 27.38
CA THR A 127 -12.20 6.75 27.02
C THR A 127 -12.10 7.18 25.56
N ASP A 128 -10.92 7.00 24.96
CA ASP A 128 -10.68 7.11 23.53
C ASP A 128 -10.01 5.83 23.02
N GLN A 129 -10.83 4.92 22.48
CA GLN A 129 -10.39 3.58 22.09
C GLN A 129 -10.28 3.45 20.57
N GLU A 130 -9.07 3.24 20.07
CA GLU A 130 -8.85 2.87 18.68
C GLU A 130 -9.04 1.36 18.47
N VAL A 131 -9.86 0.98 17.49
CA VAL A 131 -10.11 -0.41 17.10
C VAL A 131 -10.10 -0.52 15.57
N ASN A 132 -9.07 -1.17 15.03
CA ASN A 132 -8.96 -1.45 13.59
C ASN A 132 -9.37 -2.89 13.32
N LEU A 133 -10.23 -3.13 12.33
CA LEU A 133 -10.77 -4.45 12.02
C LEU A 133 -10.58 -4.81 10.55
N SER A 134 -10.41 -6.11 10.29
CA SER A 134 -10.44 -6.65 8.93
C SER A 134 -11.62 -7.59 8.72
N VAL A 135 -12.26 -7.46 7.55
CA VAL A 135 -13.53 -8.13 7.20
C VAL A 135 -13.37 -9.37 6.34
N ASP A 136 -12.14 -9.72 5.98
CA ASP A 136 -11.83 -10.93 5.24
C ASP A 136 -11.49 -12.07 6.20
N LYS A 137 -11.47 -13.32 5.71
CA LYS A 137 -11.18 -14.52 6.54
C LYS A 137 -9.78 -14.51 7.16
N GLU A 138 -8.91 -13.62 6.71
CA GLU A 138 -7.56 -13.45 7.25
C GLU A 138 -7.57 -12.40 8.36
N GLN A 139 -6.96 -12.73 9.50
CA GLN A 139 -6.78 -11.76 10.59
C GLN A 139 -6.09 -10.50 10.08
N PHE A 140 -6.58 -9.34 10.53
CA PHE A 140 -5.92 -8.06 10.29
C PHE A 140 -4.46 -8.14 10.75
N ARG A 141 -3.51 -8.06 9.81
CA ARG A 141 -2.08 -8.23 10.09
C ARG A 141 -1.39 -6.95 10.55
N GLY A 142 -2.15 -5.84 10.67
CA GLY A 142 -1.60 -4.51 10.88
C GLY A 142 -0.97 -3.93 9.62
N ARG A 143 -0.27 -2.80 9.78
CA ARG A 143 0.53 -2.20 8.70
C ARG A 143 1.62 -3.16 8.25
N SER A 144 1.86 -3.21 6.95
CA SER A 144 2.97 -3.95 6.38
C SER A 144 4.32 -3.39 6.82
N PHE A 145 5.37 -4.20 6.71
CA PHE A 145 6.73 -3.74 7.02
C PHE A 145 7.11 -2.49 6.19
N TYR A 146 6.77 -2.45 4.91
CA TYR A 146 6.97 -1.27 4.05
C TYR A 146 6.31 -0.02 4.64
N GLU A 147 5.03 -0.10 5.06
CA GLU A 147 4.31 1.04 5.65
C GLU A 147 4.92 1.48 6.99
N LEU A 148 5.39 0.53 7.81
CA LEU A 148 6.07 0.85 9.06
C LEU A 148 7.40 1.55 8.82
N VAL A 149 8.14 1.18 7.76
CA VAL A 149 9.37 1.84 7.36
C VAL A 149 9.08 3.23 6.80
N ASP A 150 8.10 3.36 5.91
CA ASP A 150 7.68 4.65 5.34
C ASP A 150 7.26 5.63 6.44
N LEU A 151 6.43 5.19 7.39
CA LEU A 151 6.00 6.00 8.53
C LEU A 151 7.16 6.56 9.35
N LYS A 152 8.26 5.80 9.48
CA LYS A 152 9.44 6.22 10.26
C LYS A 152 10.38 7.14 9.47
N ILE A 153 10.55 6.91 8.17
CA ILE A 153 11.55 7.63 7.36
C ILE A 153 10.95 8.88 6.72
N SER A 154 9.73 8.81 6.17
CA SER A 154 9.12 9.91 5.42
C SER A 154 9.04 11.24 6.20
N PRO A 155 8.74 11.28 7.51
CA PRO A 155 8.77 12.52 8.29
C PRO A 155 10.16 13.18 8.37
N LEU A 156 11.25 12.39 8.30
CA LEU A 156 12.62 12.91 8.32
C LEU A 156 13.02 13.54 6.97
N MET A 157 12.35 13.12 5.89
CA MET A 157 12.56 13.66 4.54
C MET A 157 11.82 14.98 4.35
N GLY A 158 10.63 15.13 4.92
CA GLY A 158 9.79 16.30 4.72
C GLY A 158 9.49 16.50 3.23
N HIS A 159 9.93 17.63 2.65
CA HIS A 159 9.77 17.93 1.22
C HIS A 159 11.01 17.66 0.37
N LYS A 160 12.05 17.02 0.94
CA LYS A 160 13.29 16.73 0.20
C LYS A 160 13.08 15.56 -0.75
N SER A 161 13.73 15.63 -1.91
CA SER A 161 13.82 14.55 -2.88
C SER A 161 14.69 13.40 -2.35
N TRP A 162 14.42 12.16 -2.80
CA TRP A 162 15.19 10.99 -2.35
C TRP A 162 16.58 10.91 -2.98
N ASP A 163 16.85 11.69 -4.02
CA ASP A 163 18.18 11.81 -4.65
C ASP A 163 19.21 12.53 -3.77
N CYS A 164 18.78 13.23 -2.72
CA CYS A 164 19.69 13.93 -1.81
C CYS A 164 20.33 12.99 -0.77
N ILE A 165 19.87 11.75 -0.65
CA ILE A 165 20.36 10.80 0.36
C ILE A 165 21.72 10.23 -0.08
N GLN A 166 22.75 10.49 0.72
CA GLN A 166 24.08 9.92 0.55
C GLN A 166 24.29 8.71 1.46
N SER A 167 25.42 8.02 1.29
CA SER A 167 25.75 6.83 2.09
C SER A 167 25.84 7.14 3.59
N GLN A 168 26.30 8.33 3.97
CA GLN A 168 26.38 8.77 5.37
C GLN A 168 24.98 9.03 5.96
N ASP A 169 24.03 9.51 5.16
CA ASP A 169 22.66 9.78 5.61
C ASP A 169 21.92 8.50 5.97
N VAL A 170 22.22 7.37 5.31
CA VAL A 170 21.66 6.06 5.66
C VAL A 170 21.97 5.71 7.13
N ALA A 171 23.19 6.00 7.60
CA ALA A 171 23.58 5.76 8.99
C ALA A 171 22.81 6.66 9.97
N LEU A 172 22.66 7.94 9.61
CA LEU A 172 21.93 8.91 10.42
C LEU A 172 20.44 8.54 10.53
N ILE A 173 19.82 8.16 9.42
CA ILE A 173 18.41 7.74 9.38
C ILE A 173 18.22 6.44 10.18
N ALA A 174 19.10 5.45 10.01
CA ALA A 174 19.06 4.20 10.77
C ALA A 174 19.11 4.47 12.28
N ASN A 175 20.06 5.31 12.72
CA ASN A 175 20.20 5.69 14.13
C ASN A 175 18.96 6.43 14.66
N ARG A 176 18.36 7.34 13.88
CA ARG A 176 17.17 8.12 14.31
C ARG A 176 15.88 7.31 14.35
N THR A 177 15.75 6.28 13.51
CA THR A 177 14.51 5.50 13.37
C THR A 177 14.54 4.16 14.11
N GLY A 178 15.72 3.75 14.58
CA GLY A 178 15.99 2.41 15.11
C GLY A 178 15.85 1.30 14.06
N LEU A 179 15.87 1.63 12.77
CA LEU A 179 15.81 0.67 11.68
C LEU A 179 17.20 0.14 11.34
N GLN A 180 17.26 -1.07 10.78
CA GLN A 180 18.50 -1.65 10.29
C GLN A 180 19.05 -0.86 9.09
N HIS A 181 20.37 -0.71 9.01
CA HIS A 181 21.06 -0.03 7.90
C HIS A 181 20.62 -0.55 6.52
N ALA A 182 20.54 -1.88 6.38
CA ALA A 182 20.10 -2.51 5.13
C ALA A 182 18.66 -2.11 4.77
N THR A 183 17.75 -2.07 5.73
CA THR A 183 16.35 -1.65 5.51
C THR A 183 16.27 -0.20 5.03
N VAL A 184 17.00 0.71 5.67
CA VAL A 184 17.04 2.12 5.26
C VAL A 184 17.59 2.25 3.84
N SER A 185 18.70 1.58 3.53
CA SER A 185 19.31 1.60 2.21
C SER A 185 18.39 1.02 1.12
N GLN A 186 17.72 -0.10 1.39
CA GLN A 186 16.76 -0.71 0.47
C GLN A 186 15.57 0.21 0.21
N PHE A 187 15.03 0.82 1.27
CA PHE A 187 13.89 1.72 1.19
C PHE A 187 14.22 3.02 0.43
N SER A 188 15.31 3.70 0.78
CA SER A 188 15.72 4.93 0.10
C SER A 188 16.05 4.68 -1.37
N THR A 189 16.73 3.57 -1.68
CA THR A 189 17.01 3.17 -3.07
C THR A 189 15.73 2.92 -3.85
N ALA A 190 14.75 2.23 -3.24
CA ALA A 190 13.46 1.97 -3.88
C ALA A 190 12.69 3.26 -4.17
N LYS A 191 12.65 4.21 -3.23
CA LYS A 191 12.01 5.52 -3.42
C LYS A 191 12.71 6.34 -4.51
N LEU A 192 14.05 6.44 -4.47
CA LEU A 192 14.85 7.11 -5.50
C LEU A 192 14.56 6.56 -6.90
N PHE A 193 14.63 5.24 -7.06
CA PHE A 193 14.35 4.61 -8.35
C PHE A 193 12.90 4.83 -8.79
N ALA A 194 11.93 4.78 -7.88
CA ALA A 194 10.54 5.05 -8.22
C ALA A 194 10.31 6.49 -8.69
N GLU A 195 10.95 7.48 -8.06
CA GLU A 195 10.91 8.88 -8.51
C GLU A 195 11.53 9.04 -9.90
N GLN A 196 12.67 8.39 -10.16
CA GLN A 196 13.28 8.40 -11.49
C GLN A 196 12.33 7.82 -12.55
N LEU A 197 11.61 6.76 -12.23
CA LEU A 197 10.62 6.16 -13.12
C LEU A 197 9.41 7.07 -13.34
N ALA A 198 8.91 7.71 -12.29
CA ALA A 198 7.81 8.68 -12.37
C ALA A 198 8.21 9.86 -13.28
N ASN A 199 9.37 10.46 -13.02
CA ASN A 199 9.85 11.62 -13.77
C ASN A 199 10.15 11.33 -15.24
N LYS A 200 10.74 10.16 -15.53
CA LYS A 200 11.16 9.82 -16.90
C LYS A 200 10.09 9.12 -17.73
N TYR A 201 9.24 8.30 -17.11
CA TYR A 201 8.31 7.40 -17.80
C TYR A 201 6.84 7.59 -17.40
N GLY A 202 6.54 8.50 -16.48
CA GLY A 202 5.17 8.69 -15.96
C GLY A 202 4.67 7.52 -15.12
N ALA A 203 5.56 6.79 -14.45
CA ALA A 203 5.21 5.69 -13.57
C ALA A 203 4.51 6.15 -12.28
N ASN A 204 3.68 5.29 -11.71
CA ASN A 204 3.17 5.48 -10.36
C ASN A 204 4.31 5.22 -9.35
N ALA A 205 4.79 6.27 -8.68
CA ALA A 205 5.93 6.20 -7.77
C ALA A 205 5.67 5.27 -6.58
N ASP A 206 4.46 5.26 -6.02
CA ASP A 206 4.14 4.45 -4.84
C ASP A 206 4.16 2.95 -5.19
N GLU A 207 3.50 2.56 -6.28
CA GLU A 207 3.45 1.17 -6.71
C GLU A 207 4.84 0.64 -7.11
N PHE A 208 5.63 1.45 -7.84
CA PHE A 208 6.99 1.05 -8.20
C PHE A 208 7.93 1.02 -7.00
N SER A 209 7.76 1.89 -6.01
CA SER A 209 8.52 1.84 -4.76
C SER A 209 8.28 0.53 -4.02
N ILE A 210 7.03 0.04 -3.96
CA ILE A 210 6.68 -1.25 -3.36
C ILE A 210 7.37 -2.41 -4.10
N LEU A 211 7.30 -2.43 -5.44
CA LEU A 211 7.97 -3.46 -6.26
C LEU A 211 9.49 -3.46 -6.02
N LEU A 212 10.11 -2.30 -6.12
CA LEU A 212 11.56 -2.16 -6.01
C LEU A 212 12.04 -2.53 -4.61
N PHE A 213 11.33 -2.09 -3.57
CA PHE A 213 11.62 -2.48 -2.19
C PHE A 213 11.52 -3.99 -1.99
N SER A 214 10.47 -4.64 -2.53
CA SER A 214 10.29 -6.09 -2.46
C SER A 214 11.45 -6.84 -3.09
N LEU A 215 11.88 -6.41 -4.29
CA LEU A 215 13.01 -7.03 -4.99
C LEU A 215 14.33 -6.85 -4.23
N LEU A 216 14.57 -5.66 -3.67
CA LEU A 216 15.77 -5.38 -2.88
C LEU A 216 15.80 -6.19 -1.57
N ARG A 217 14.64 -6.34 -0.90
CA ARG A 217 14.50 -7.22 0.28
C ARG A 217 14.71 -8.69 -0.05
N ALA A 218 14.32 -9.12 -1.25
CA ALA A 218 14.61 -10.46 -1.77
C ALA A 218 16.09 -10.66 -2.15
N GLY A 219 16.97 -9.68 -1.88
CA GLY A 219 18.42 -9.79 -2.09
C GLY A 219 18.87 -9.48 -3.52
N HIS A 220 18.00 -8.89 -4.36
CA HIS A 220 18.42 -8.47 -5.69
C HIS A 220 19.31 -7.22 -5.62
N VAL A 221 20.31 -7.17 -6.51
CA VAL A 221 21.27 -6.07 -6.61
C VAL A 221 20.56 -4.75 -6.97
N PRO A 222 20.91 -3.61 -6.34
CA PRO A 222 20.30 -2.30 -6.59
C PRO A 222 20.71 -1.70 -7.94
N ASN A 223 20.27 -2.32 -9.03
CA ASN A 223 20.43 -1.84 -10.39
C ASN A 223 19.06 -1.77 -11.06
N LEU A 224 18.59 -0.55 -11.35
CA LEU A 224 17.23 -0.30 -11.84
C LEU A 224 16.87 -1.16 -13.06
N THR A 225 17.74 -1.20 -14.08
CA THR A 225 17.52 -2.02 -15.27
C THR A 225 17.42 -3.51 -14.92
N ALA A 226 18.36 -4.03 -14.12
CA ALA A 226 18.39 -5.45 -13.76
C ALA A 226 17.17 -5.88 -12.90
N LEU A 227 16.65 -4.96 -12.07
CA LEU A 227 15.44 -5.17 -11.28
C LEU A 227 14.18 -5.20 -12.14
N LEU A 228 14.05 -4.27 -13.10
CA LEU A 228 12.85 -4.20 -13.93
C LEU A 228 12.84 -5.22 -15.08
N SER A 229 14.01 -5.70 -15.50
CA SER A 229 14.17 -6.75 -16.52
C SER A 229 13.81 -8.16 -16.02
N LYS A 230 13.46 -8.33 -14.73
CA LYS A 230 13.08 -9.65 -14.19
C LYS A 230 11.83 -10.18 -14.90
N PRO A 231 11.71 -11.48 -15.20
CA PRO A 231 10.49 -12.02 -15.80
C PRO A 231 9.26 -11.88 -14.89
N ASN A 232 8.06 -11.80 -15.47
CA ASN A 232 6.80 -11.62 -14.73
C ASN A 232 6.57 -12.66 -13.62
N HIS A 233 6.85 -13.94 -13.88
CA HIS A 233 6.67 -15.00 -12.87
C HIS A 233 7.57 -14.80 -11.64
N LEU A 234 8.78 -14.24 -11.81
CA LEU A 234 9.69 -13.98 -10.69
C LEU A 234 9.21 -12.78 -9.88
N ILE A 235 8.72 -11.72 -10.55
CA ILE A 235 8.09 -10.59 -9.86
C ILE A 235 6.85 -11.03 -9.10
N ALA A 236 6.00 -11.86 -9.72
CA ALA A 236 4.83 -12.42 -9.06
C ALA A 236 5.21 -13.18 -7.79
N GLN A 237 6.18 -14.10 -7.90
CA GLN A 237 6.67 -14.88 -6.77
C GLN A 237 7.22 -14.00 -5.63
N VAL A 238 7.99 -12.95 -5.96
CA VAL A 238 8.53 -12.01 -4.96
C VAL A 238 7.42 -11.24 -4.27
N LEU A 239 6.48 -10.68 -5.03
CA LEU A 239 5.36 -9.91 -4.48
C LEU A 239 4.43 -10.78 -3.64
N GLU A 240 4.07 -11.99 -4.11
CA GLU A 240 3.25 -12.94 -3.35
C GLU A 240 3.92 -13.39 -2.05
N THR A 241 5.25 -13.56 -2.07
CA THR A 241 6.01 -13.89 -0.85
C THR A 241 6.04 -12.72 0.12
N ALA A 242 6.22 -11.50 -0.38
CA ALA A 242 6.16 -10.29 0.44
C ALA A 242 4.76 -10.08 1.05
N LEU A 243 3.69 -10.28 0.26
CA LEU A 243 2.30 -10.22 0.75
C LEU A 243 2.03 -11.25 1.85
N ARG A 244 2.42 -12.51 1.62
CA ARG A 244 2.24 -13.58 2.63
C ARG A 244 2.98 -13.30 3.93
N SER A 245 4.09 -12.57 3.87
CA SER A 245 4.90 -12.20 5.04
C SER A 245 4.50 -10.85 5.65
N ASN A 246 3.46 -10.19 5.12
CA ASN A 246 3.08 -8.82 5.48
C ASN A 246 4.23 -7.80 5.33
N ASP A 247 5.11 -8.01 4.34
CA ASP A 247 6.26 -7.13 4.09
C ASP A 247 5.87 -5.89 3.26
N ILE A 248 4.80 -5.98 2.46
CA ILE A 248 4.31 -4.89 1.62
C ILE A 248 2.81 -4.65 1.78
N PRO A 249 2.32 -3.44 1.43
CA PRO A 249 0.91 -3.17 1.47
C PRO A 249 0.22 -4.04 0.44
N PRO A 250 -1.05 -4.36 0.64
CA PRO A 250 -1.58 -5.39 -0.20
C PRO A 250 -1.95 -4.90 -1.60
N LEU A 251 -1.81 -5.82 -2.53
CA LEU A 251 -1.68 -5.51 -3.94
C LEU A 251 -2.31 -6.63 -4.77
N ASP A 252 -3.05 -6.28 -5.81
CA ASP A 252 -3.40 -7.24 -6.85
C ASP A 252 -2.17 -7.46 -7.75
N VAL A 253 -1.44 -8.53 -7.48
CA VAL A 253 -0.18 -8.87 -8.16
C VAL A 253 -0.37 -8.98 -9.66
N LYS A 254 -1.48 -9.57 -10.12
CA LYS A 254 -1.73 -9.74 -11.55
C LYS A 254 -1.95 -8.39 -12.21
N THR A 255 -2.88 -7.59 -11.67
CA THR A 255 -3.20 -6.26 -12.20
C THR A 255 -1.97 -5.36 -12.21
N PHE A 256 -1.13 -5.43 -11.15
CA PHE A 256 0.11 -4.67 -11.07
C PHE A 256 1.18 -5.11 -12.10
N ILE A 257 1.34 -6.42 -12.31
CA ILE A 257 2.26 -6.91 -13.34
C ILE A 257 1.81 -6.46 -14.73
N ASP A 258 0.51 -6.52 -15.01
CA ASP A 258 -0.07 -6.09 -16.28
C ASP A 258 0.15 -4.58 -16.49
N SER A 259 -0.10 -3.74 -15.47
CA SER A 259 0.07 -2.28 -15.57
C SER A 259 1.54 -1.84 -15.63
N SER A 260 2.45 -2.54 -14.95
CA SER A 260 3.88 -2.20 -14.92
C SER A 260 4.65 -2.65 -16.16
N HIS A 261 4.09 -3.56 -16.96
CA HIS A 261 4.78 -4.22 -18.09
C HIS A 261 5.38 -3.21 -19.09
N ALA A 262 4.59 -2.24 -19.55
CA ALA A 262 5.01 -1.29 -20.57
C ALA A 262 6.18 -0.40 -20.10
N ILE A 263 6.16 0.05 -18.84
CA ILE A 263 7.22 0.89 -18.26
C ILE A 263 8.50 0.07 -18.12
N ARG A 264 8.39 -1.16 -17.63
CA ARG A 264 9.54 -2.06 -17.47
C ARG A 264 10.19 -2.39 -18.81
N ALA A 265 9.39 -2.60 -19.86
CA ALA A 265 9.88 -2.80 -21.22
C ALA A 265 10.62 -1.58 -21.76
N LYS A 266 10.09 -0.37 -21.54
CA LYS A 266 10.75 0.90 -21.93
C LYS A 266 12.09 1.08 -21.23
N VAL A 267 12.17 0.87 -19.92
CA VAL A 267 13.43 0.99 -19.15
C VAL A 267 14.49 0.01 -19.67
N THR A 268 14.07 -1.24 -19.89
CA THR A 268 14.96 -2.30 -20.39
C THR A 268 15.47 -1.97 -21.79
N ALA A 269 14.59 -1.45 -22.65
CA ALA A 269 14.92 -1.06 -24.01
C ALA A 269 15.89 0.14 -24.04
N ASP A 270 15.61 1.19 -23.29
CA ASP A 270 16.44 2.39 -23.19
C ASP A 270 17.84 2.07 -22.68
N SER A 271 17.93 1.26 -21.60
CA SER A 271 19.22 0.85 -21.05
C SER A 271 20.03 0.07 -22.08
N SER A 272 19.39 -0.83 -22.83
CA SER A 272 20.07 -1.62 -23.84
C SER A 272 20.51 -0.78 -25.04
N ASN A 273 19.75 0.26 -25.38
CA ASN A 273 20.12 1.24 -26.40
C ASN A 273 21.26 2.16 -25.92
N ALA A 274 21.45 2.35 -24.62
CA ALA A 274 22.57 3.10 -24.08
C ALA A 274 23.87 2.27 -24.08
N THR A 275 23.81 0.98 -23.72
CA THR A 275 25.01 0.14 -23.57
C THR A 275 25.64 -0.25 -24.93
N PRO A 276 26.90 0.14 -25.24
CA PRO A 276 27.55 -0.14 -26.53
C PRO A 276 27.67 -1.64 -26.89
N PHE A 277 27.64 -2.52 -25.89
CA PHE A 277 27.79 -3.97 -26.04
C PHE A 277 26.53 -4.76 -25.65
N SER A 278 25.36 -4.12 -25.64
CA SER A 278 24.13 -4.88 -25.41
C SER A 278 23.93 -5.92 -26.52
N ILE A 279 23.36 -7.07 -26.16
CA ILE A 279 23.04 -8.15 -27.10
C ILE A 279 22.20 -7.63 -28.29
N TYR A 280 21.38 -6.62 -28.05
CA TYR A 280 20.53 -6.01 -29.07
C TYR A 280 21.31 -5.12 -30.04
N LYS A 281 22.28 -4.32 -29.57
CA LYS A 281 23.18 -3.58 -30.46
C LYS A 281 24.05 -4.51 -31.29
N LEU A 282 24.57 -5.58 -30.68
CA LEU A 282 25.35 -6.60 -31.39
C LEU A 282 24.51 -7.30 -32.47
N ALA A 283 23.24 -7.55 -32.19
CA ALA A 283 22.27 -8.07 -33.15
C ALA A 283 21.74 -7.01 -34.14
N LYS A 284 22.20 -5.75 -34.05
CA LYS A 284 21.79 -4.62 -34.90
C LYS A 284 20.26 -4.40 -34.92
N LEU A 285 19.61 -4.58 -33.78
CA LEU A 285 18.19 -4.29 -33.66
C LEU A 285 17.92 -2.78 -33.70
N THR A 286 16.84 -2.39 -34.39
CA THR A 286 16.27 -1.04 -34.32
C THR A 286 15.64 -0.78 -32.94
N PRO A 287 15.47 0.49 -32.52
CA PRO A 287 14.84 0.80 -31.23
C PRO A 287 13.46 0.15 -31.03
N SER A 288 12.65 0.07 -32.09
CA SER A 288 11.34 -0.60 -32.06
C SER A 288 11.49 -2.10 -31.80
N GLN A 289 12.40 -2.77 -32.50
CA GLN A 289 12.71 -4.18 -32.24
C GLN A 289 13.25 -4.40 -30.83
N VAL A 290 14.10 -3.52 -30.29
CA VAL A 290 14.57 -3.63 -28.91
C VAL A 290 13.42 -3.58 -27.91
N LEU A 291 12.46 -2.69 -28.11
CA LEU A 291 11.26 -2.61 -27.28
C LEU A 291 10.43 -3.88 -27.38
N THR A 292 10.16 -4.37 -28.60
CA THR A 292 9.43 -5.64 -28.82
C THR A 292 10.15 -6.81 -28.13
N ALA A 293 11.45 -6.98 -28.32
CA ALA A 293 12.22 -8.03 -27.67
C ALA A 293 12.12 -7.92 -26.14
N SER A 294 12.30 -6.72 -25.58
CA SER A 294 12.21 -6.47 -24.14
C SER A 294 10.83 -6.84 -23.58
N THR A 295 9.75 -6.45 -24.26
CA THR A 295 8.36 -6.82 -23.95
C THR A 295 8.19 -8.34 -23.85
N HIS A 296 8.72 -9.08 -24.83
CA HIS A 296 8.58 -10.54 -24.88
C HIS A 296 9.40 -11.25 -23.79
N PHE A 297 10.62 -10.81 -23.51
CA PHE A 297 11.47 -11.39 -22.46
C PHE A 297 11.00 -11.06 -21.04
N ILE A 298 10.29 -9.94 -20.86
CA ILE A 298 9.63 -9.64 -19.58
C ILE A 298 8.41 -10.54 -19.38
N ALA A 299 7.59 -10.69 -20.43
CA ALA A 299 6.38 -11.51 -20.38
C ALA A 299 6.68 -13.01 -20.19
N HIS A 300 7.75 -13.51 -20.81
CA HIS A 300 8.10 -14.92 -20.83
C HIS A 300 9.43 -15.19 -20.14
N SER A 301 9.52 -16.29 -19.38
CA SER A 301 10.83 -16.75 -18.92
C SER A 301 11.73 -17.10 -20.11
N THR A 302 13.05 -17.01 -19.95
CA THR A 302 14.02 -17.38 -21.00
C THR A 302 14.00 -18.88 -21.37
N LYS A 303 13.15 -19.70 -20.73
CA LYS A 303 12.91 -21.10 -21.10
C LYS A 303 12.00 -21.16 -22.32
N GLY A 304 12.59 -21.32 -23.52
CA GLY A 304 11.91 -21.69 -24.77
C GLY A 304 10.92 -20.65 -25.33
N GLY A 305 9.78 -20.48 -24.66
CA GLY A 305 8.62 -19.74 -25.15
C GLY A 305 8.85 -18.26 -25.46
N ALA A 306 9.83 -17.61 -24.82
CA ALA A 306 10.21 -16.24 -25.16
C ALA A 306 10.69 -16.14 -26.62
N TRP A 307 11.52 -17.09 -27.06
CA TRP A 307 12.07 -17.09 -28.40
C TRP A 307 11.04 -17.44 -29.47
N ASP A 308 10.18 -18.40 -29.16
CA ASP A 308 9.11 -18.81 -30.07
C ASP A 308 8.11 -17.67 -30.27
N SER A 309 7.72 -16.99 -29.18
CA SER A 309 6.83 -15.81 -29.23
C SER A 309 7.43 -14.64 -30.02
N LEU A 310 8.77 -14.50 -29.99
CA LEU A 310 9.47 -13.43 -30.69
C LEU A 310 9.55 -13.68 -32.21
N SER A 311 9.68 -14.94 -32.63
CA SER A 311 9.81 -15.33 -34.05
C SER A 311 8.59 -14.99 -34.92
N GLY A 312 7.42 -14.79 -34.29
CA GLY A 312 6.20 -14.36 -34.95
C GLY A 312 6.02 -12.84 -35.04
N GLN A 313 6.94 -12.04 -34.49
CA GLN A 313 6.80 -10.58 -34.43
C GLN A 313 7.37 -9.89 -35.67
N GLN A 314 6.76 -8.76 -36.04
CA GLN A 314 7.23 -7.93 -37.14
C GLN A 314 8.70 -7.52 -36.90
N GLY A 315 9.56 -7.78 -37.89
CA GLY A 315 10.99 -7.49 -37.81
C GLY A 315 11.85 -8.60 -37.17
N PHE A 316 11.27 -9.73 -36.74
CA PHE A 316 12.01 -10.85 -36.13
C PHE A 316 11.93 -12.13 -36.97
N ASN A 317 12.63 -12.13 -38.11
CA ASN A 317 12.81 -13.37 -38.88
C ASN A 317 13.71 -14.38 -38.14
N SER A 318 13.72 -15.63 -38.61
CA SER A 318 14.53 -16.72 -38.03
C SER A 318 16.00 -16.34 -37.86
N LYS A 319 16.59 -15.65 -38.85
CA LYS A 319 17.99 -15.20 -38.79
C LYS A 319 18.26 -14.21 -37.65
N THR A 320 17.37 -13.25 -37.44
CA THR A 320 17.48 -12.29 -36.33
C THR A 320 17.33 -12.98 -34.98
N VAL A 321 16.38 -13.90 -34.85
CA VAL A 321 16.16 -14.67 -33.62
C VAL A 321 17.36 -15.57 -33.31
N ASP A 322 17.92 -16.25 -34.31
CA ASP A 322 19.09 -17.12 -34.15
C ASP A 322 20.35 -16.33 -33.78
N ALA A 323 20.51 -15.12 -34.33
CA ALA A 323 21.59 -14.22 -33.93
C ALA A 323 21.48 -13.82 -32.45
N LEU A 324 20.28 -13.44 -31.99
CA LEU A 324 20.03 -13.10 -30.59
C LEU A 324 20.25 -14.30 -29.66
N LYS A 325 19.78 -15.50 -30.03
CA LYS A 325 20.03 -16.73 -29.28
C LYS A 325 21.53 -16.97 -29.14
N SER A 326 22.27 -16.91 -30.24
CA SER A 326 23.72 -17.15 -30.27
C SER A 326 24.50 -16.15 -29.41
N ILE A 327 24.19 -14.86 -29.53
CA ILE A 327 24.83 -13.80 -28.71
C ILE A 327 24.48 -13.98 -27.23
N SER A 328 23.22 -14.31 -26.90
CA SER A 328 22.79 -14.53 -25.52
C SER A 328 23.45 -15.75 -24.87
N LEU A 329 23.67 -16.81 -25.66
CA LEU A 329 24.39 -18.00 -25.21
C LEU A 329 25.87 -17.69 -24.98
N GLY A 330 26.49 -16.94 -25.90
CA GLY A 330 27.85 -16.43 -25.73
C GLY A 330 28.02 -15.59 -24.46
N ALA A 331 27.12 -14.62 -24.23
CA ALA A 331 27.15 -13.78 -23.03
C ALA A 331 26.93 -14.56 -21.72
N LYS A 332 26.17 -15.66 -21.75
CA LYS A 332 25.98 -16.54 -20.58
C LYS A 332 27.20 -17.43 -20.30
N LEU A 333 27.86 -17.90 -21.35
CA LEU A 333 29.00 -18.80 -21.24
C LEU A 333 30.29 -18.03 -20.93
N VAL A 334 30.35 -16.73 -21.25
CA VAL A 334 31.60 -16.02 -21.42
C VAL A 334 31.52 -14.58 -20.89
N GLY A 335 32.18 -14.33 -19.75
CA GLY A 335 32.59 -13.00 -19.32
C GLY A 335 33.87 -12.49 -20.01
N ASP A 336 34.18 -13.01 -21.21
CA ASP A 336 35.46 -12.84 -21.92
C ASP A 336 35.26 -12.17 -23.31
N LEU A 337 35.94 -11.05 -23.52
CA LEU A 337 35.77 -10.18 -24.70
C LEU A 337 36.10 -10.89 -26.03
N ALA A 338 36.98 -11.90 -26.03
CA ALA A 338 37.44 -12.57 -27.25
C ALA A 338 36.30 -13.31 -27.99
N LEU A 339 35.31 -13.83 -27.27
CA LEU A 339 34.19 -14.56 -27.85
C LEU A 339 33.12 -13.61 -28.42
N LEU A 340 33.05 -12.38 -27.90
CA LEU A 340 32.22 -11.30 -28.42
C LEU A 340 32.71 -10.84 -29.80
N GLU A 341 34.03 -10.75 -30.00
CA GLU A 341 34.63 -10.47 -31.32
C GLU A 341 34.40 -11.61 -32.32
N ALA A 342 34.49 -12.86 -31.86
CA ALA A 342 34.18 -14.03 -32.68
C ALA A 342 32.70 -14.07 -33.10
N ALA A 343 31.78 -13.74 -32.18
CA ALA A 343 30.35 -13.62 -32.48
C ALA A 343 30.07 -12.46 -33.46
N GLN A 344 30.73 -11.31 -33.31
CA GLN A 344 30.65 -10.21 -34.28
C GLN A 344 31.16 -10.60 -35.68
N LYS A 345 32.24 -11.39 -35.77
CA LYS A 345 32.73 -11.95 -37.03
C LYS A 345 31.73 -12.97 -37.61
N ALA A 346 31.13 -13.81 -36.77
CA ALA A 346 30.13 -14.80 -37.20
C ALA A 346 28.82 -14.17 -37.71
N VAL A 347 28.38 -13.05 -37.14
CA VAL A 347 27.24 -12.26 -37.68
C VAL A 347 27.57 -11.69 -39.06
N LYS A 348 28.86 -11.43 -39.36
CA LYS A 348 29.32 -11.00 -40.70
C LYS A 348 29.50 -12.17 -41.69
N SER A 349 29.68 -13.41 -41.23
CA SER A 349 29.90 -14.59 -42.08
C SER A 349 28.89 -15.70 -41.79
N VAL A 350 27.87 -15.81 -42.62
CA VAL A 350 26.81 -16.83 -42.51
C VAL A 350 27.40 -18.25 -42.59
N ASN A 351 27.39 -18.99 -41.48
CA ASN A 351 26.92 -20.39 -41.35
C ASN A 351 27.03 -20.83 -39.86
N PRO A 352 25.90 -20.99 -39.14
CA PRO A 352 25.87 -21.39 -37.72
C PRO A 352 26.58 -22.72 -37.41
N ARG A 353 26.65 -23.65 -38.36
CA ARG A 353 27.35 -24.94 -38.18
C ARG A 353 28.88 -24.80 -38.07
N SER A 354 29.46 -23.78 -38.68
CA SER A 354 30.93 -23.59 -38.65
C SER A 354 31.43 -23.09 -37.30
N LEU A 355 30.59 -22.38 -36.55
CA LEU A 355 30.91 -21.84 -35.23
C LEU A 355 30.88 -22.93 -34.16
N ALA A 356 29.86 -23.80 -34.18
CA ALA A 356 29.77 -24.94 -33.26
C ALA A 356 30.98 -25.89 -33.42
N ASN A 357 31.35 -26.23 -34.66
CA ASN A 357 32.49 -27.13 -34.90
C ASN A 357 33.83 -26.56 -34.43
N ARG A 358 34.04 -25.23 -34.49
CA ARG A 358 35.27 -24.60 -34.00
C ARG A 358 35.35 -24.49 -32.48
N LEU A 359 34.20 -24.41 -31.80
CA LEU A 359 34.15 -24.35 -30.34
C LEU A 359 34.42 -25.72 -29.70
N PHE A 360 34.05 -26.82 -30.36
CA PHE A 360 34.30 -28.17 -29.85
C PHE A 360 35.64 -28.78 -30.28
N SER A 361 36.31 -28.23 -31.32
CA SER A 361 37.60 -28.75 -31.79
C SER A 361 38.82 -28.23 -31.03
N ASN A 362 38.69 -27.15 -30.25
CA ASN A 362 39.83 -26.48 -29.59
C ASN A 362 39.90 -26.72 -28.07
N GLY A 363 39.13 -27.68 -27.54
CA GLY A 363 38.97 -27.90 -26.10
C GLY A 363 39.76 -29.06 -25.48
N PHE A 364 40.74 -29.64 -26.17
CA PHE A 364 41.64 -30.67 -25.62
C PHE A 364 43.06 -30.45 -26.10
N ASN A 365 43.77 -29.56 -25.42
CA ASN A 365 45.23 -29.56 -25.20
C ASN A 365 45.62 -28.22 -24.58
N SER A 366 45.53 -28.13 -23.26
CA SER A 366 46.48 -27.49 -22.33
C SER A 366 45.96 -27.67 -20.92
#